data_AF-A0A945HL38-F1
#
_entry.id   AF-A0A945HL38-F1
#
_cell.length_a   1.000
_cell.length_b   1.000
_cell.length_c   1.000
_cell.angle_alpha   90.00
_cell.angle_beta   90.00
_cell.angle_gamma   90.00
#
_symmetry.space_group_name_H-M   'P 1'
#
loop_
_entity.id
_entity.type
_entity.pdbx_description
1 polymer ?
#
loop_
_entity_poly.entity_id
_entity_poly.type
_entity_poly.pdbx_seq_one_letter_code
_entity_poly.pdbx_strand_id
1 'polypeptide(L)'
;FSLSVFGLWFYEIWTNSAIEVPAIMWNIFIVSILFNSLWWASTMVYSALDKPYFFAMSGILASIVSVVASYFLGQSLGLNGVAIGSLSLDLILSFLMLPYACKLLKIKKTELITKGFKDFKNMTVQVFGKKSETKHAERNQSMGNQMIKFQSLRRFKSNSDSKNKIDD
;
A
#
# COMPACT_ATOMS: atom_id res chain seq x y z
N PHE A 1 2.72 3.02 -5.04
CA PHE A 1 2.49 3.25 -6.48
C PHE A 1 1.62 4.49 -6.70
N SER A 2 0.41 4.55 -6.15
CA SER A 2 -0.49 5.71 -6.32
C SER A 2 0.15 7.06 -5.97
N LEU A 3 0.88 7.16 -4.85
CA LEU A 3 1.59 8.39 -4.44
C LEU A 3 2.82 8.74 -5.31
N SER A 4 3.46 7.76 -5.95
CA SER A 4 4.62 8.02 -6.80
C SER A 4 4.17 8.56 -8.17
N VAL A 5 2.99 8.14 -8.64
CA VAL A 5 2.43 8.55 -9.94
C VAL A 5 1.57 9.82 -9.83
N PHE A 6 0.69 9.91 -8.84
CA PHE A 6 -0.22 11.06 -8.67
C PHE A 6 0.32 12.15 -7.73
N GLY A 7 1.38 11.85 -6.98
CA GLY A 7 1.90 12.75 -5.96
C GLY A 7 2.52 14.01 -6.52
N LEU A 8 3.31 13.91 -7.59
CA LEU A 8 3.91 15.05 -8.27
C LEU A 8 2.84 15.96 -8.91
N TRP A 9 1.83 15.36 -9.53
CA TRP A 9 0.69 16.10 -10.08
C TRP A 9 -0.08 16.87 -9.00
N PHE A 10 -0.35 16.23 -7.86
CA PHE A 10 -0.98 16.91 -6.71
C PHE A 10 -0.10 18.01 -6.13
N TYR A 11 1.22 17.78 -6.08
CA TYR A 11 2.20 18.77 -5.63
C TYR A 11 2.23 20.02 -6.53
N GLU A 12 2.18 19.86 -7.85
CA GLU A 12 2.12 20.99 -8.78
C GLU A 12 0.88 21.86 -8.55
N ILE A 13 -0.29 21.21 -8.36
CA ILE A 13 -1.56 21.90 -8.08
C ILE A 13 -1.54 22.59 -6.72
N TRP A 14 -0.97 21.95 -5.71
CA TRP A 14 -0.98 22.45 -4.34
C TRP A 14 0.05 23.57 -4.11
N THR A 15 1.21 23.48 -4.77
CA THR A 15 2.37 24.36 -4.50
C THR A 15 2.71 25.31 -5.63
N ASN A 16 1.97 25.28 -6.75
CA ASN A 16 2.28 26.05 -7.98
C ASN A 16 3.76 25.92 -8.40
N SER A 17 4.36 24.76 -8.16
CA SER A 17 5.77 24.48 -8.47
C SER A 17 6.78 25.48 -7.86
N ALA A 18 6.46 26.08 -6.71
CA ALA A 18 7.32 27.07 -6.05
C ALA A 18 8.69 26.49 -5.62
N ILE A 19 8.82 25.17 -5.50
CA ILE A 19 10.08 24.47 -5.23
C ILE A 19 10.17 23.30 -6.22
N GLU A 20 11.23 23.27 -7.04
CA GLU A 20 11.53 22.11 -7.89
C GLU A 20 11.96 20.94 -7.00
N VAL A 21 11.02 20.08 -6.63
CA VAL A 21 11.31 18.89 -5.82
C VAL A 21 11.88 17.80 -6.74
N PRO A 22 13.14 17.38 -6.54
CA PRO A 22 13.72 16.31 -7.35
C PRO A 22 12.92 15.02 -7.16
N ALA A 23 12.64 14.30 -8.24
CA ALA A 23 11.92 13.02 -8.17
C ALA A 23 12.61 11.99 -7.26
N ILE A 24 13.93 12.10 -7.09
CA ILE A 24 14.71 11.27 -6.15
C ILE A 24 14.27 11.51 -4.70
N MET A 25 14.20 12.77 -4.27
CA MET A 25 13.73 13.15 -2.93
C MET A 25 12.30 12.66 -2.67
N TRP A 26 11.42 12.78 -3.66
CA TRP A 26 10.04 12.28 -3.57
C TRP A 26 9.97 10.77 -3.27
N ASN A 27 10.75 9.97 -4.01
CA ASN A 27 10.78 8.53 -3.81
C ASN A 27 11.38 8.15 -2.45
N ILE A 28 12.40 8.88 -1.99
CA ILE A 28 12.99 8.69 -0.65
C ILE A 28 11.93 8.91 0.43
N PHE A 29 11.12 9.97 0.34
CA PHE A 29 10.04 10.19 1.31
C PHE A 29 8.98 9.10 1.28
N ILE A 30 8.58 8.64 0.10
CA ILE A 30 7.63 7.51 -0.01
C ILE A 30 8.18 6.27 0.72
N VAL A 31 9.47 5.98 0.58
CA VAL A 31 10.09 4.85 1.28
C VAL A 31 10.18 5.12 2.80
N SER A 32 10.52 6.34 3.21
CA SER A 32 10.54 6.75 4.62
C SER A 32 9.17 6.55 5.29
N ILE A 33 8.06 6.83 4.60
CA ILE A 33 6.70 6.57 5.13
C ILE A 33 6.49 5.09 5.48
N LEU A 34 7.05 4.15 4.70
CA LEU A 34 6.95 2.72 5.00
C LEU A 34 7.68 2.38 6.30
N PHE A 35 8.91 2.85 6.47
CA PHE A 35 9.69 2.63 7.69
C PHE A 35 9.10 3.36 8.89
N ASN A 36 8.51 4.53 8.68
CA ASN A 36 7.77 5.27 9.69
C ASN A 36 6.62 4.43 10.25
N SER A 37 5.81 3.84 9.37
CA SER A 37 4.74 2.94 9.80
C SER A 37 5.25 1.74 10.61
N LEU A 38 6.42 1.19 10.28
CA LEU A 38 7.02 0.06 10.99
C LEU A 38 7.43 0.40 12.43
N TRP A 39 8.16 1.51 12.62
CA TRP A 39 8.60 1.90 13.95
C TRP A 39 7.45 2.47 14.79
N TRP A 40 6.49 3.17 14.18
CA TRP A 40 5.33 3.71 14.87
C TRP A 40 4.40 2.61 15.39
N ALA A 41 4.21 1.53 14.63
CA ALA A 41 3.50 0.34 15.11
C ALA A 41 4.19 -0.29 16.33
N SER A 42 5.53 -0.26 16.36
CA SER A 42 6.28 -0.73 17.51
C SER A 42 6.02 0.15 18.74
N THR A 43 5.97 1.48 18.59
CA THR A 43 5.65 2.43 19.67
C THR A 43 4.35 2.08 20.39
N MET A 44 3.30 1.71 19.65
CA MET A 44 2.03 1.28 20.25
C MET A 44 2.18 0.05 21.16
N VAL A 45 3.07 -0.88 20.81
CA VAL A 45 3.39 -2.05 21.64
C VAL A 45 4.12 -1.64 22.93
N TYR A 46 5.02 -0.66 22.88
CA TYR A 46 5.70 -0.14 24.08
C TYR A 46 4.77 0.60 25.02
N SER A 47 3.86 1.41 24.45
CA SER A 47 2.83 2.12 25.21
C SER A 47 1.88 1.15 25.90
N ALA A 48 1.51 0.04 25.25
CA ALA A 48 0.66 -0.99 25.85
C ALA A 48 1.33 -1.75 27.02
N LEU A 49 2.66 -1.71 27.12
CA LEU A 49 3.43 -2.45 28.13
C LEU A 49 4.08 -1.52 29.18
N ASP A 50 3.64 -0.25 29.26
CA ASP A 50 4.09 0.77 30.22
C ASP A 50 5.61 0.98 30.28
N LYS A 51 6.32 0.80 29.15
CA LYS A 51 7.77 1.05 29.04
C LYS A 51 8.13 2.10 27.99
N PRO A 52 7.68 3.36 28.15
CA PRO A 52 7.97 4.43 27.19
C PRO A 52 9.44 4.90 27.19
N TYR A 53 10.21 4.61 28.26
CA TYR A 53 11.59 5.08 28.41
C TYR A 53 12.54 4.59 27.32
N PHE A 54 12.40 3.33 26.88
CA PHE A 54 13.23 2.79 25.81
C PHE A 54 12.96 3.48 24.47
N PHE A 55 11.69 3.82 24.24
CA PHE A 55 11.27 4.61 23.07
C PHE A 55 11.92 5.99 23.05
N ALA A 56 11.77 6.75 24.13
CA ALA A 56 12.35 8.09 24.23
C ALA A 56 13.88 8.09 24.04
N MET A 57 14.58 7.15 24.69
CA MET A 57 16.05 7.07 24.61
C MET A 57 16.54 6.78 23.19
N SER A 58 15.93 5.80 22.51
CA SER A 58 16.31 5.48 21.13
C SER A 58 15.95 6.58 20.14
N GLY A 59 14.86 7.32 20.38
CA GLY A 59 14.46 8.46 19.55
C GLY A 59 15.48 9.58 19.64
N ILE A 60 15.98 9.87 20.85
CA ILE A 60 17.07 10.84 21.05
C ILE A 60 18.34 10.38 20.33
N LEU A 61 18.79 9.14 20.55
CA LEU A 61 19.99 8.61 19.90
C LEU A 61 19.89 8.67 18.36
N ALA A 62 18.76 8.24 17.81
CA ALA A 62 18.55 8.25 16.38
C ALA A 62 18.40 9.67 15.81
N SER A 63 17.79 10.60 16.54
CA SER A 63 17.69 12.00 16.12
C SER A 63 19.06 12.66 16.02
N ILE A 64 19.97 12.41 16.97
CA ILE A 64 21.34 12.92 16.93
C ILE A 64 22.06 12.39 15.68
N VAL A 65 22.00 11.07 15.46
CA VAL A 65 22.64 10.44 14.29
C VAL A 65 22.05 10.98 12.98
N SER A 66 20.73 11.14 12.91
CA SER A 66 20.05 11.63 11.71
C SER A 66 20.36 13.10 11.43
N VAL A 67 20.42 13.96 12.44
CA VAL A 67 20.77 15.38 12.26
C VAL A 67 22.20 15.50 11.75
N VAL A 68 23.13 14.75 12.33
CA VAL A 68 24.53 14.72 11.87
C VAL A 68 24.61 14.20 10.44
N ALA A 69 23.93 13.10 10.12
CA ALA A 69 23.90 12.55 8.77
C ALA A 69 23.29 13.55 7.77
N SER A 70 22.16 14.18 8.11
CA SER A 70 21.48 15.17 7.27
C SER A 70 22.36 16.39 7.02
N TYR A 71 23.15 16.82 8.01
CA TYR A 71 24.08 17.94 7.86
C TYR A 71 25.21 17.62 6.88
N PHE A 72 25.90 16.49 7.06
CA PHE A 72 27.00 16.09 6.16
C PHE A 72 26.50 15.75 4.74
N LEU A 73 25.40 15.01 4.63
CA LEU A 73 24.84 14.64 3.33
C LEU A 73 24.21 15.85 2.62
N GLY A 74 23.61 16.77 3.38
CA GLY A 74 23.05 18.02 2.85
C GLY A 74 24.13 18.92 2.23
N GLN A 75 25.34 18.92 2.81
CA GLN A 75 26.47 19.67 2.23
C GLN A 75 26.93 19.13 0.87
N SER A 76 26.92 17.80 0.69
CA SER A 76 27.40 17.16 -0.56
C SER A 76 26.33 17.01 -1.64
N LEU A 77 25.09 16.68 -1.26
CA LEU A 77 24.02 16.26 -2.17
C LEU A 77 22.82 17.24 -2.16
N GLY A 78 22.92 18.36 -1.45
CA GLY A 78 21.86 19.35 -1.32
C GLY A 78 20.58 18.75 -0.73
N LEU A 79 19.45 19.06 -1.35
CA LEU A 79 18.12 18.65 -0.89
C LEU A 79 17.93 17.13 -0.82
N ASN A 80 18.53 16.39 -1.77
CA ASN A 80 18.49 14.92 -1.78
C ASN A 80 19.25 14.33 -0.59
N GLY A 81 20.37 14.93 -0.20
CA GLY A 81 21.16 14.50 0.95
C GLY A 81 20.41 14.62 2.26
N VAL A 82 19.68 15.73 2.44
CA VAL A 82 18.81 15.95 3.61
C VAL A 82 17.68 14.92 3.65
N ALA A 83 17.11 14.56 2.50
CA ALA A 83 16.07 13.52 2.42
C ALA A 83 16.60 12.15 2.85
N ILE A 84 17.81 11.78 2.42
CA ILE A 84 18.46 10.52 2.84
C ILE A 84 18.75 10.56 4.35
N GLY A 85 19.22 11.69 4.87
CA GLY A 85 19.44 11.89 6.29
C GLY A 85 18.16 11.75 7.12
N SER A 86 17.03 12.28 6.63
CA SER A 86 15.71 12.07 7.24
C SER A 86 15.28 10.60 7.19
N LEU A 87 15.45 9.92 6.05
CA LEU A 87 15.12 8.49 5.92
C LEU A 87 15.97 7.62 6.86
N SER A 88 17.22 8.02 7.13
CA SER A 88 18.08 7.28 8.07
C SER A 88 17.50 7.24 9.49
N LEU A 89 16.78 8.28 9.93
CA LEU A 89 16.08 8.29 11.21
C LEU A 89 15.06 7.16 11.27
N ASP A 90 14.15 7.12 10.29
CA ASP A 90 13.11 6.09 10.22
C ASP A 90 13.70 4.69 10.14
N LEU A 91 14.81 4.54 9.42
CA LEU A 91 15.52 3.28 9.30
C LEU A 91 16.09 2.84 10.65
N ILE A 92 16.82 3.72 11.34
CA ILE A 92 17.43 3.43 12.64
C ILE A 92 16.35 3.09 13.66
N LEU A 93 15.28 3.91 13.76
CA LEU A 93 14.17 3.62 14.67
C LEU A 93 13.52 2.29 14.31
N SER A 94 13.23 2.03 13.04
CA SER A 94 12.62 0.76 12.61
C SER A 94 13.50 -0.44 12.99
N PHE A 95 14.81 -0.35 12.79
CA PHE A 95 15.72 -1.46 13.13
C PHE A 95 15.96 -1.62 14.64
N LEU A 96 15.89 -0.56 15.45
CA LEU A 96 16.02 -0.65 16.92
C LEU A 96 14.71 -1.08 17.58
N MET A 97 13.61 -0.42 17.22
CA MET A 97 12.29 -0.59 17.85
C MET A 97 11.67 -1.94 17.55
N LEU A 98 11.70 -2.37 16.28
CA LEU A 98 10.99 -3.54 15.81
C LEU A 98 11.47 -4.86 16.48
N PRO A 99 12.78 -5.17 16.54
CA PRO A 99 13.23 -6.42 17.17
C PRO A 99 13.00 -6.44 18.68
N TYR A 100 13.04 -5.27 19.33
CA TYR A 100 12.83 -5.18 20.76
C TYR A 100 11.32 -5.26 21.08
N ALA A 101 10.43 -4.66 20.28
CA ALA A 101 8.98 -4.86 20.37
C ALA A 101 8.61 -6.35 20.21
N CYS A 102 9.21 -7.05 19.25
CA CYS A 102 9.04 -8.50 19.10
C CYS A 102 9.50 -9.28 20.33
N LYS A 103 10.62 -8.86 20.96
CA LYS A 103 11.12 -9.47 22.20
C LYS A 103 10.15 -9.26 23.36
N LEU A 104 9.54 -8.08 23.49
CA LEU A 104 8.48 -7.85 24.49
C LEU A 104 7.26 -8.75 24.26
N LEU A 105 6.87 -8.93 23.00
CA LEU A 105 5.75 -9.81 22.62
C LEU A 105 6.08 -11.30 22.73
N LYS A 106 7.32 -11.68 23.10
CA LYS A 106 7.83 -13.06 23.12
C LYS A 106 7.69 -13.80 21.78
N ILE A 107 7.61 -13.06 20.66
CA ILE A 107 7.54 -13.64 19.32
C ILE A 107 8.95 -13.73 18.75
N LYS A 108 9.29 -14.87 18.13
CA LYS A 108 10.57 -15.01 17.42
C LYS A 108 10.59 -14.07 16.21
N LYS A 109 11.65 -13.26 16.08
CA LYS A 109 11.84 -12.31 14.96
C LYS A 109 11.68 -12.97 13.59
N THR A 110 12.22 -14.19 13.45
CA THR A 110 12.15 -14.99 12.22
C THR A 110 10.74 -15.48 11.91
N GLU A 111 9.96 -15.78 12.94
CA GLU A 111 8.57 -16.20 12.80
C GLU A 111 7.69 -15.04 12.36
N LEU A 112 7.96 -13.82 12.85
CA LEU A 112 7.23 -12.61 12.43
C LEU A 112 7.47 -12.28 10.95
N ILE A 113 8.72 -12.35 10.48
CA ILE A 113 9.04 -12.10 9.07
C ILE A 113 8.42 -13.19 8.19
N THR A 114 8.54 -14.46 8.59
CA THR A 114 8.02 -15.59 7.79
C THR A 114 6.50 -15.59 7.73
N LYS A 115 5.81 -15.39 8.86
CA LYS A 115 4.34 -15.26 8.89
C LYS A 115 3.89 -13.99 8.18
N GLY A 116 4.54 -12.86 8.40
CA GLY A 116 4.21 -11.60 7.73
C GLY A 116 4.30 -11.70 6.20
N PHE A 117 5.37 -12.30 5.66
CA PHE A 117 5.48 -12.57 4.23
C PHE A 117 4.43 -13.57 3.73
N LYS A 118 4.14 -14.61 4.51
CA LYS A 118 3.13 -15.62 4.16
C LYS A 118 1.73 -15.00 4.12
N ASP A 119 1.38 -14.17 5.09
CA ASP A 119 0.10 -13.47 5.17
C ASP A 119 -0.04 -12.43 4.06
N PHE A 120 1.03 -11.69 3.76
CA PHE A 120 1.06 -10.78 2.62
C PHE A 120 0.84 -11.51 1.28
N LYS A 121 1.51 -12.65 1.10
CA LYS A 121 1.33 -13.51 -0.09
C LYS A 121 -0.11 -14.02 -0.17
N ASN A 122 -0.66 -14.51 0.93
CA ASN A 122 -2.03 -15.02 0.99
C ASN A 122 -3.07 -13.93 0.73
N MET A 123 -2.86 -12.72 1.25
CA MET A 123 -3.75 -11.57 1.01
C MET A 123 -3.67 -11.12 -0.45
N THR A 124 -2.48 -11.11 -1.04
CA THR A 124 -2.29 -10.82 -2.47
C THR A 124 -3.00 -11.85 -3.33
N VAL A 125 -2.84 -13.14 -3.04
CA VAL A 125 -3.52 -14.22 -3.76
C VAL A 125 -5.05 -14.11 -3.63
N GLN A 126 -5.57 -13.80 -2.45
CA GLN A 126 -7.01 -13.60 -2.26
C GLN A 126 -7.55 -12.39 -3.04
N VAL A 127 -6.85 -11.26 -3.04
CA VAL A 127 -7.27 -10.07 -3.80
C VAL A 127 -7.27 -10.33 -5.30
N PHE A 128 -6.25 -11.01 -5.82
CA PHE A 128 -6.17 -11.37 -7.24
C PHE A 128 -7.14 -12.50 -7.62
N GLY A 129 -7.35 -13.49 -6.75
CA GLY A 129 -8.27 -14.60 -6.95
C GLY A 129 -9.74 -14.16 -6.94
N LYS A 130 -10.13 -13.30 -5.98
CA LYS A 130 -11.51 -12.79 -5.87
C LYS A 130 -11.91 -11.94 -7.08
N LYS A 131 -10.94 -11.21 -7.67
CA LYS A 131 -11.13 -10.43 -8.91
C LYS A 131 -11.35 -11.32 -10.16
N SER A 132 -10.84 -12.55 -10.14
CA SER A 132 -11.10 -13.56 -11.17
C SER A 132 -12.53 -14.11 -11.06
N GLU A 133 -12.96 -14.47 -9.86
CA GLU A 133 -14.30 -15.03 -9.62
C GLU A 133 -15.43 -14.04 -9.91
N THR A 134 -15.25 -12.76 -9.57
CA THR A 134 -16.24 -11.71 -9.92
C THR A 134 -16.36 -11.51 -11.42
N LYS A 135 -15.25 -11.52 -12.16
CA LYS A 135 -15.27 -11.45 -13.64
C LYS A 135 -15.96 -12.65 -14.28
N HIS A 136 -15.79 -13.85 -13.73
CA HIS A 136 -16.46 -15.05 -14.23
C HIS A 136 -17.96 -15.05 -13.92
N ALA A 137 -18.37 -14.56 -12.75
CA ALA A 137 -19.78 -14.41 -12.38
C ALA A 137 -20.50 -13.40 -13.27
N GLU A 138 -19.91 -12.22 -13.53
CA GLU A 138 -20.49 -11.21 -14.41
C GLU A 138 -20.61 -11.70 -15.87
N ARG A 139 -19.60 -12.44 -16.36
CA ARG A 139 -19.63 -13.00 -17.72
C ARG A 139 -20.72 -14.06 -17.89
N ASN A 140 -20.91 -14.93 -16.90
CA ASN A 140 -21.95 -15.95 -16.91
C ASN A 140 -23.36 -15.34 -16.79
N GLN A 141 -23.52 -14.30 -15.97
CA GLN A 141 -24.79 -13.59 -15.84
C GLN A 141 -25.15 -12.83 -17.13
N SER A 142 -24.17 -12.20 -17.78
CA SER A 142 -24.34 -11.55 -19.09
C SER A 142 -24.74 -12.54 -20.20
N MET A 143 -24.06 -13.69 -20.28
CA MET A 143 -24.40 -14.77 -21.21
C MET A 143 -25.79 -15.37 -20.95
N GLY A 144 -26.16 -15.57 -19.68
CA GLY A 144 -27.49 -16.03 -19.31
C GLY A 144 -28.59 -15.06 -19.76
N ASN A 145 -28.38 -13.75 -19.55
CA ASN A 145 -29.35 -12.73 -19.94
C ASN A 145 -29.50 -12.63 -21.47
N GLN A 146 -28.40 -12.79 -22.23
CA GLN A 146 -28.40 -12.86 -23.68
C GLN A 146 -29.18 -14.08 -24.20
N MET A 147 -28.98 -15.26 -23.59
CA MET A 147 -29.72 -16.47 -23.97
C MET A 147 -31.22 -16.35 -23.72
N ILE A 148 -31.62 -15.77 -22.58
CA ILE A 148 -33.04 -15.54 -22.26
C ILE A 148 -33.68 -14.60 -23.29
N LYS A 149 -33.00 -13.51 -23.65
CA LYS A 149 -33.46 -12.57 -24.69
C LYS A 149 -33.57 -13.24 -26.07
N PHE A 150 -32.65 -14.13 -26.41
CA PHE A 150 -32.68 -14.86 -27.68
C PHE A 150 -33.81 -15.90 -27.72
N GLN A 151 -34.09 -16.57 -26.60
CA GLN A 151 -35.22 -17.51 -26.48
C GLN A 151 -36.58 -16.80 -26.55
N SER A 152 -36.72 -15.63 -25.92
CA SER A 152 -37.96 -14.86 -25.98
C SER A 152 -38.23 -14.36 -27.41
N LEU A 153 -37.22 -13.86 -28.12
CA LEU A 153 -37.31 -13.46 -29.54
C LEU A 153 -37.72 -14.64 -30.45
N ARG A 154 -37.14 -15.83 -30.24
CA ARG A 154 -37.56 -17.04 -30.98
C ARG A 154 -39.00 -17.43 -30.72
N ARG A 155 -39.47 -17.34 -29.45
CA ARG A 155 -40.87 -17.61 -29.12
C ARG A 155 -41.83 -16.62 -29.77
N PHE A 156 -41.49 -15.33 -29.78
CA PHE A 156 -42.29 -14.31 -30.46
C PHE A 156 -42.38 -14.56 -31.97
N LYS A 157 -41.25 -14.88 -32.61
CA LYS A 157 -41.23 -15.17 -34.05
C LYS A 157 -42.06 -16.42 -34.41
N SER A 158 -41.90 -17.50 -33.65
CA SER A 158 -42.70 -18.72 -33.82
C SER A 158 -44.21 -18.47 -33.69
N ASN A 159 -44.62 -17.66 -32.72
CA ASN A 159 -46.04 -17.34 -32.52
C ASN A 159 -46.61 -16.48 -33.67
N SER A 160 -45.80 -15.55 -34.20
CA SER A 160 -46.15 -14.72 -35.37
C SER A 160 -46.29 -15.55 -36.65
N ASP A 161 -45.35 -16.48 -36.91
CA ASP A 161 -45.39 -17.34 -38.09
C ASP A 161 -46.57 -18.34 -38.03
N SER A 162 -47.00 -18.75 -36.84
CA SER A 162 -48.20 -19.59 -36.69
C SER A 162 -49.51 -18.86 -37.00
N LYS A 163 -49.57 -17.54 -36.72
CA LYS A 163 -50.74 -16.71 -37.01
C LYS A 163 -50.93 -16.50 -38.52
N ASN A 164 -49.85 -16.19 -39.23
CA ASN A 164 -49.90 -15.97 -40.68
C ASN A 164 -50.29 -17.23 -41.48
N LYS A 165 -50.21 -18.43 -40.90
CA LYS A 165 -50.56 -19.69 -41.59
C LYS A 165 -52.02 -20.11 -41.42
N ILE A 166 -52.81 -19.35 -40.65
CA ILE A 166 -54.24 -19.61 -40.39
C ILE A 166 -55.12 -18.71 -41.28
N ASP A 167 -54.53 -17.69 -41.91
CA ASP A 167 -55.22 -16.64 -42.66
C ASP A 167 -55.10 -16.80 -44.20
N ASP A 168 -54.56 -17.93 -44.69
CA ASP A 168 -54.55 -18.40 -46.09
C ASP A 168 -55.41 -19.67 -46.23
#